data_AF-A0AAV0GPV6-F1
#
_entry.id   AF-A0AAV0GPV6-F1
#
_cell.length_a   1.000
_cell.length_b   1.000
_cell.length_c   1.000
_cell.angle_alpha   90.00
_cell.angle_beta   90.00
_cell.angle_gamma   90.00
#
_symmetry.space_group_name_H-M   'P 1'
#
loop_
_entity.id
_entity.type
_entity.pdbx_description
1 polymer ?
#
loop_
_entity_poly.entity_id
_entity_poly.type
_entity_poly.pdbx_seq_one_letter_code
_entity_poly.pdbx_strand_id
1 'polypeptide(L)'
;MIKEAGAKEVHMRIASPPIKASCYYGVDTPSSEELISNRMSVEEIRDHIGCDSLAFLEFDSLKKLLGQDSPDFCYACFSGNYPVLPREEKVKRVGDFVDDGLNGSIDNIEGAWVQGPPPIDDDSELVTPLSA
;
A
#
# COMPACT_ATOMS: atom_id res chain seq x y z
N MET A 1 23.21 14.88 5.79
CA MET A 1 23.67 14.65 4.40
C MET A 1 23.61 15.88 3.48
N ILE A 2 22.46 16.40 3.03
CA ILE A 2 22.44 17.57 2.10
C ILE A 2 22.63 18.92 2.82
N LYS A 3 21.93 19.14 3.95
CA LYS A 3 22.10 20.35 4.77
C LYS A 3 23.52 20.44 5.35
N GLU A 4 24.06 19.31 5.82
CA GLU A 4 25.45 19.20 6.28
C GLU A 4 26.49 19.54 5.20
N ALA A 5 26.17 19.32 3.92
CA ALA A 5 27.03 19.71 2.81
C ALA A 5 27.01 21.22 2.49
N GLY A 6 26.30 22.02 3.29
CA GLY A 6 26.25 23.48 3.17
C GLY A 6 25.09 24.03 2.33
N ALA A 7 24.08 23.20 2.02
CA ALA A 7 22.88 23.68 1.33
C ALA A 7 22.10 24.67 2.22
N LYS A 8 21.74 25.83 1.66
CA LYS A 8 20.92 26.84 2.37
C LYS A 8 19.51 26.32 2.66
N GLU A 9 18.88 25.71 1.66
CA GLU A 9 17.52 25.16 1.71
C GLU A 9 17.49 23.85 0.91
N VAL A 10 16.63 22.93 1.32
CA VAL A 10 16.42 21.61 0.73
C VAL A 10 14.93 21.43 0.47
N HIS A 11 14.56 21.35 -0.81
CA HIS A 11 13.19 21.12 -1.24
C HIS A 11 13.05 19.73 -1.86
N MET A 12 12.28 18.85 -1.22
CA MET A 12 12.07 17.48 -1.65
C MET A 12 10.87 17.37 -2.58
N ARG A 13 11.04 16.71 -3.73
CA ARG A 13 9.99 16.50 -4.74
C ARG A 13 9.91 15.03 -5.10
N ILE A 14 8.77 14.42 -4.86
CA ILE A 14 8.55 13.00 -5.10
C ILE A 14 7.73 12.86 -6.38
N ALA A 15 8.29 12.17 -7.36
CA ALA A 15 7.67 11.94 -8.68
C ALA A 15 6.55 10.89 -8.66
N SER A 16 5.99 10.61 -7.48
CA SER A 16 4.93 9.64 -7.25
C SER A 16 3.90 10.25 -6.29
N PRO A 17 2.61 9.87 -6.39
CA PRO A 17 1.66 10.11 -5.32
C PRO A 17 2.11 9.43 -4.01
N PRO A 18 1.62 9.89 -2.85
CA PRO A 18 1.91 9.27 -1.56
C PRO A 18 1.44 7.81 -1.54
N ILE A 19 2.32 6.89 -1.16
CA ILE A 19 2.00 5.46 -1.03
C ILE A 19 1.36 5.23 0.34
N LYS A 20 0.08 4.87 0.35
CA LYS A 20 -0.73 4.72 1.58
C LYS A 20 -1.11 3.28 1.89
N ALA A 21 -0.99 2.37 0.92
CA ALA A 21 -1.36 0.97 1.09
C ALA A 21 -0.29 0.03 0.51
N SER A 22 -0.14 -1.14 1.12
CA SER A 22 0.79 -2.18 0.65
C SER A 22 0.38 -2.77 -0.70
N CYS A 23 1.34 -3.16 -1.53
CA CYS A 23 1.07 -3.87 -2.77
C CYS A 23 0.71 -5.34 -2.51
N TYR A 24 -0.31 -5.86 -3.21
CA TYR A 24 -0.66 -7.29 -3.20
C TYR A 24 -0.36 -8.01 -4.52
N TYR A 25 0.27 -7.32 -5.48
CA TYR A 25 0.51 -7.83 -6.83
C TYR A 25 1.99 -8.14 -7.11
N GLY A 26 2.73 -8.49 -6.05
CA GLY A 26 4.08 -9.07 -6.17
C GLY A 26 5.24 -8.11 -5.95
N VAL A 27 4.98 -6.84 -5.62
CA VAL A 27 6.03 -5.92 -5.14
C VAL A 27 6.10 -6.00 -3.63
N ASP A 28 7.31 -6.19 -3.09
CA ASP A 28 7.52 -6.16 -1.65
C ASP A 28 7.45 -4.73 -1.12
N THR A 29 6.38 -4.43 -0.40
CA THR A 29 6.16 -3.15 0.29
C THR A 29 5.84 -3.43 1.75
N PRO A 30 6.31 -2.61 2.71
CA PRO A 30 6.01 -2.80 4.13
C PRO A 30 4.49 -2.77 4.42
N SER A 31 4.08 -3.13 5.64
CA SER A 31 2.67 -3.09 6.02
C SER A 31 2.11 -1.67 5.90
N SER A 32 0.80 -1.53 5.70
CA SER A 32 0.20 -0.21 5.54
C SER A 32 0.46 0.69 6.75
N GLU A 33 0.57 0.12 7.95
CA GLU A 33 0.86 0.84 9.19
C GLU A 33 2.31 1.33 9.26
N GLU A 34 3.24 0.66 8.60
CA GLU A 34 4.64 1.07 8.55
C GLU A 34 4.86 2.22 7.56
N LEU A 35 3.99 2.36 6.55
CA LEU A 35 4.06 3.43 5.55
C LEU A 35 3.87 4.81 6.20
N ILE A 36 4.87 5.68 6.05
CA ILE A 36 4.84 7.03 6.63
C ILE A 36 3.67 7.88 6.09
N SER A 37 3.37 7.76 4.79
CA SER A 37 2.28 8.50 4.15
C SER A 37 0.88 7.98 4.51
N ASN A 38 0.78 6.84 5.19
CA ASN A 38 -0.47 6.37 5.76
C ASN A 38 -0.72 6.95 7.17
N ARG A 39 0.34 7.34 7.90
CA ARG A 39 0.26 7.82 9.29
C ARG A 39 0.42 9.33 9.44
N MET A 40 0.99 9.99 8.44
CA MET A 40 1.39 11.40 8.51
C MET A 40 0.88 12.17 7.30
N SER A 41 0.47 13.42 7.54
CA SER A 41 0.25 14.45 6.53
C SER A 41 1.56 14.85 5.83
N VAL A 42 1.46 15.56 4.70
CA VAL A 42 2.64 16.02 3.95
C VAL A 42 3.50 16.96 4.80
N GLU A 43 2.86 17.81 5.59
CA GLU A 43 3.50 18.73 6.51
C GLU A 43 4.26 17.99 7.63
N GLU A 44 3.65 16.97 8.21
CA GLU A 44 4.30 16.13 9.23
C GLU A 44 5.47 15.33 8.63
N ILE A 45 5.34 14.80 7.41
CA ILE A 45 6.43 14.12 6.72
C ILE A 45 7.58 15.10 6.45
N ARG A 46 7.28 16.32 6.00
CA ARG A 46 8.27 17.39 5.75
C ARG A 46 9.09 17.67 7.01
N ASP A 47 8.43 17.79 8.16
CA ASP A 47 9.09 18.00 9.44
C ASP A 47 9.89 16.77 9.88
N HIS A 48 9.31 15.58 9.73
CA HIS A 48 9.95 14.31 10.09
C HIS A 48 11.27 14.08 9.34
N ILE A 49 11.32 14.41 8.05
CA ILE A 49 12.53 14.26 7.22
C ILE A 49 13.46 15.48 7.25
N GLY A 50 13.01 16.61 7.83
CA GLY A 50 13.83 17.81 8.05
C GLY A 50 14.09 18.68 6.80
N CYS A 51 13.23 18.62 5.78
CA CYS A 51 13.35 19.46 4.58
C CYS A 51 12.54 20.75 4.68
N ASP A 52 12.90 21.77 3.90
CA ASP A 52 12.28 23.10 3.95
C ASP A 52 10.96 23.14 3.18
N SER A 53 10.81 22.35 2.11
CA SER A 53 9.50 22.08 1.51
C SER A 53 9.41 20.66 0.95
N LEU A 54 8.22 20.07 0.96
CA LEU A 54 7.93 18.75 0.40
C LEU A 54 6.71 18.84 -0.51
N ALA A 55 6.77 18.19 -1.67
CA ALA A 55 5.60 17.97 -2.50
C ALA A 55 5.67 16.60 -3.19
N PHE A 56 4.51 15.96 -3.28
CA PHE A 56 4.28 14.73 -4.03
C PHE A 56 3.60 15.05 -5.36
N LEU A 57 3.70 14.14 -6.32
CA LEU A 57 2.86 14.18 -7.51
C LEU A 57 1.40 14.01 -7.10
N GLU A 58 0.54 14.93 -7.52
CA GLU A 58 -0.89 14.83 -7.25
C GLU A 58 -1.49 13.62 -8.00
N PHE A 59 -2.32 12.83 -7.30
CA PHE A 59 -2.92 11.63 -7.85
C PHE A 59 -3.77 11.90 -9.09
N ASP A 60 -4.59 12.96 -9.07
CA ASP A 60 -5.42 13.32 -10.22
C ASP A 60 -4.59 13.85 -11.40
N SER A 61 -3.46 14.51 -11.13
CA SER A 61 -2.52 14.92 -12.17
C SER A 61 -1.88 13.71 -12.86
N LEU A 62 -1.53 12.65 -12.11
CA LEU A 62 -1.06 11.39 -12.69
C LEU A 62 -2.14 10.77 -13.62
N LYS A 63 -3.39 10.71 -13.16
CA LYS A 63 -4.50 10.15 -13.98
C LYS A 63 -4.73 10.96 -15.25
N LYS A 64 -4.68 12.30 -15.16
CA LYS A 64 -4.77 13.20 -16.32
C LYS A 64 -3.65 12.96 -17.32
N LEU A 65 -2.42 12.72 -16.86
CA LEU A 65 -1.26 12.45 -17.72
C LEU A 65 -1.43 11.16 -18.51
N LEU A 66 -2.00 10.12 -17.91
CA LEU A 66 -2.29 8.84 -18.56
C LEU A 66 -3.46 8.91 -19.54
N GLY A 67 -4.30 9.94 -19.44
CA GLY A 67 -5.39 10.19 -20.39
C GLY A 67 -6.41 9.03 -20.42
N GLN A 68 -6.68 8.53 -21.62
CA GLN A 68 -7.67 7.46 -21.83
C GLN A 68 -7.23 6.12 -21.25
N ASP A 69 -5.94 5.87 -21.14
CA ASP A 69 -5.39 4.62 -20.61
C ASP A 69 -5.42 4.60 -19.08
N SER A 70 -5.79 5.71 -18.41
CA SER A 70 -5.81 5.80 -16.95
C SER A 70 -6.58 4.66 -16.26
N PRO A 71 -7.74 4.19 -16.74
CA PRO A 71 -8.47 3.09 -16.11
C PRO A 71 -7.76 1.73 -16.18
N ASP A 72 -6.78 1.56 -17.08
CA ASP A 72 -6.09 0.29 -17.32
C ASP A 72 -4.94 0.04 -16.33
N PHE A 73 -4.64 1.02 -15.47
CA PHE A 73 -3.59 0.92 -14.46
C PHE A 73 -4.13 0.64 -13.06
N CYS A 74 -3.36 -0.14 -12.30
CA CYS A 74 -3.60 -0.33 -10.88
C CYS A 74 -3.09 0.88 -10.07
N TYR A 75 -3.94 1.42 -9.19
CA TYR A 75 -3.60 2.51 -8.26
C TYR A 75 -3.72 2.12 -6.79
N ALA A 76 -3.84 0.83 -6.48
CA ALA A 76 -4.18 0.37 -5.14
C ALA A 76 -3.21 0.88 -4.06
N CYS A 77 -1.92 1.02 -4.38
CA CYS A 77 -0.92 1.56 -3.46
C CYS A 77 -1.17 3.03 -3.05
N PHE A 78 -1.86 3.80 -3.89
CA PHE A 78 -2.18 5.22 -3.64
C PHE A 78 -3.62 5.42 -3.12
N SER A 79 -4.56 4.61 -3.61
CA SER A 79 -6.00 4.74 -3.33
C SER A 79 -6.52 3.79 -2.26
N GLY A 80 -5.83 2.69 -1.99
CA GLY A 80 -6.34 1.57 -1.18
C GLY A 80 -7.38 0.70 -1.90
N ASN A 81 -7.80 1.05 -3.12
CA ASN A 81 -8.81 0.34 -3.88
C ASN A 81 -8.16 -0.73 -4.77
N TYR A 82 -8.30 -2.00 -4.39
CA TYR A 82 -7.70 -3.13 -5.10
C TYR A 82 -8.68 -3.69 -6.14
N PRO A 83 -8.28 -3.80 -7.43
CA PRO A 83 -9.10 -4.45 -8.46
C PRO A 83 -9.45 -5.91 -8.13
N VAL A 84 -8.51 -6.62 -7.50
CA VAL A 84 -8.68 -7.99 -7.01
C VAL A 84 -8.33 -8.03 -5.53
N LEU A 85 -9.32 -8.37 -4.71
CA LEU A 85 -9.15 -8.55 -3.27
C LEU A 85 -8.61 -9.95 -2.96
N PRO A 86 -7.67 -10.07 -2.00
CA PRO A 86 -7.24 -11.38 -1.51
C PRO A 86 -8.40 -12.12 -0.83
N ARG A 87 -8.48 -13.44 -1.05
CA ARG A 87 -9.55 -14.30 -0.51
C ARG A 87 -9.26 -14.83 0.91
N GLU A 88 -8.00 -14.83 1.31
CA GLU A 88 -7.49 -15.38 2.58
C GLU A 88 -6.38 -14.47 3.15
N GLU A 89 -5.77 -14.86 4.28
CA GLU A 89 -4.60 -14.18 4.85
C GLU A 89 -3.41 -14.15 3.87
N LYS A 90 -2.65 -13.05 3.90
CA LYS A 90 -1.76 -12.65 2.81
C LYS A 90 -0.31 -12.99 3.14
N VAL A 91 0.29 -13.88 2.35
CA VAL A 91 1.74 -14.17 2.40
C VAL A 91 2.42 -13.54 1.17
N LYS A 92 3.51 -12.79 1.38
CA LYS A 92 4.29 -12.23 0.27
C LYS A 92 5.11 -13.34 -0.40
N ARG A 93 5.16 -13.33 -1.73
CA ARG A 93 5.88 -14.33 -2.53
C ARG A 93 7.42 -14.25 -2.47
N VAL A 94 7.99 -13.26 -1.80
CA VAL A 94 9.45 -13.05 -1.77
C VAL A 94 10.00 -13.57 -0.45
N GLY A 95 10.61 -14.75 -0.51
CA GLY A 95 11.46 -15.33 0.54
C GLY A 95 12.69 -15.93 -0.14
N ASP A 96 13.84 -15.89 0.53
CA ASP A 96 15.09 -16.44 -0.02
C ASP A 96 14.96 -17.96 -0.20
N PHE A 97 15.55 -18.51 -1.26
CA PHE A 97 15.67 -19.97 -1.50
C PHE A 97 16.67 -20.64 -0.54
N VAL A 98 17.11 -19.94 0.50
CA VAL A 98 18.05 -20.48 1.49
C VAL A 98 17.24 -21.37 2.42
N ASP A 99 17.57 -22.67 2.40
CA ASP A 99 17.08 -23.70 3.32
C ASP A 99 17.51 -23.35 4.76
N ASP A 100 16.78 -22.43 5.37
CA ASP A 100 16.89 -21.96 6.75
C ASP A 100 16.13 -22.87 7.73
N GLY A 101 15.73 -24.07 7.28
CA GLY A 101 14.88 -24.97 8.07
C GLY A 101 13.45 -24.43 8.24
N LEU A 102 13.07 -23.36 7.53
CA LEU A 102 11.71 -22.83 7.45
C LEU A 102 10.89 -23.49 6.33
N ASN A 103 11.07 -24.80 6.11
CA ASN A 103 9.90 -25.66 5.85
C ASN A 103 9.12 -25.81 7.17
N GLY A 104 8.75 -24.68 7.77
CA GLY A 104 7.72 -24.63 8.78
C GLY A 104 6.41 -24.94 8.09
N SER A 105 5.53 -25.70 8.76
CA SER A 105 4.12 -25.72 8.43
C SER A 105 3.65 -24.29 8.14
N ILE A 106 2.69 -24.15 7.22
CA ILE A 106 2.12 -22.89 6.73
C ILE A 106 1.72 -21.90 7.86
N ASP A 107 1.68 -22.39 9.09
CA ASP A 107 1.28 -21.75 10.34
C ASP A 107 2.33 -20.82 10.98
N ASN A 108 3.59 -20.76 10.52
CA ASN A 108 4.67 -20.05 11.25
C ASN A 108 5.52 -19.05 10.44
N ILE A 109 4.92 -18.22 9.59
CA ILE A 109 5.61 -17.08 8.97
C ILE A 109 5.62 -15.90 9.96
N GLU A 110 6.75 -15.68 10.64
CA GLU A 110 6.99 -14.48 11.47
C GLU A 110 7.25 -13.23 10.60
N GLY A 111 6.30 -12.89 9.73
CA GLY A 111 5.94 -11.50 9.49
C GLY A 111 4.86 -11.18 10.51
N ALA A 112 5.05 -10.18 11.38
CA ALA A 112 4.10 -9.89 12.44
C ALA A 112 2.69 -9.65 11.88
N TRP A 113 1.74 -10.52 12.21
CA TRP A 113 0.30 -10.35 11.94
C TRP A 113 -0.50 -10.81 13.17
N VAL A 114 -1.38 -9.95 13.68
CA VAL A 114 -2.30 -10.26 14.79
C VAL A 114 -3.68 -10.54 14.21
N GLN A 115 -4.34 -11.61 14.67
CA GLN A 115 -5.62 -12.05 14.12
C GLN A 115 -6.76 -11.02 14.33
N GLY A 116 -7.47 -10.70 13.25
CA GLY A 116 -8.76 -10.04 13.30
C GLY A 116 -9.90 -11.05 13.55
N PRO A 117 -11.04 -10.63 14.13
CA PRO A 117 -12.16 -11.52 14.40
C PRO A 117 -12.75 -12.10 13.09
N PRO A 118 -13.31 -13.32 13.14
CA PRO A 118 -13.79 -14.02 11.95
C PRO A 118 -14.98 -13.29 11.30
N PRO A 119 -15.15 -13.40 9.96
CA PRO A 119 -16.30 -12.87 9.24
C PRO A 119 -17.60 -13.54 9.71
N ILE A 120 -18.69 -12.76 9.76
CA ILE A 120 -20.04 -13.26 9.99
C ILE A 120 -20.62 -13.62 8.61
N ASP A 121 -20.86 -14.90 8.37
CA ASP A 121 -21.51 -15.40 7.16
C ASP A 121 -23.01 -15.02 7.18
N ASP A 122 -23.43 -14.15 6.28
CA ASP A 122 -24.84 -13.90 5.96
C ASP A 122 -25.09 -14.26 4.49
N ASP A 123 -25.21 -15.56 4.21
CA ASP A 123 -25.70 -16.10 2.95
C ASP A 123 -26.92 -16.99 3.23
N SER A 124 -28.04 -16.35 3.56
CA SER A 124 -29.37 -16.94 3.37
C SER A 124 -30.34 -15.88 2.86
N GLU A 125 -30.46 -15.76 1.54
CA GLU A 125 -31.71 -15.59 0.76
C GLU A 125 -31.47 -14.79 -0.54
N LEU A 126 -31.02 -15.49 -1.59
CA LEU A 126 -31.38 -15.15 -2.96
C LEU A 126 -32.01 -16.37 -3.64
N VAL A 127 -33.32 -16.52 -3.44
CA VAL A 127 -34.19 -17.24 -4.38
C VAL A 127 -35.35 -16.32 -4.74
N THR A 128 -35.31 -15.76 -5.95
CA THR A 128 -36.49 -15.18 -6.63
C THR A 128 -37.19 -16.31 -7.41
N PRO A 129 -38.49 -16.25 -7.78
CA PRO A 129 -38.96 -15.35 -8.86
C PRO A 129 -40.43 -14.83 -8.77
N LEU A 130 -40.66 -13.77 -9.57
CA LEU A 130 -41.87 -13.33 -10.29
C LEU A 130 -43.31 -13.78 -9.89
N SER A 131 -44.20 -12.79 -9.98
CA SER A 131 -45.64 -12.82 -10.36
C SER A 131 -46.72 -12.91 -9.26
N ALA A 132 -47.33 -11.76 -8.96
CA ALA A 132 -48.77 -11.48 -9.02
C ALA A 132 -48.99 -9.96 -9.01
#